data_AF-A0A945DR06-F1
#
_entry.id   AF-A0A945DR06-F1
#
_cell.length_a   1.000
_cell.length_b   1.000
_cell.length_c   1.000
_cell.angle_alpha   90.00
_cell.angle_beta   90.00
_cell.angle_gamma   90.00
#
_symmetry.space_group_name_H-M   'P 1'
#
loop_
_entity.id
_entity.type
_entity.pdbx_description
1 polymer ?
#
loop_
_entity_poly.entity_id
_entity_poly.type
_entity_poly.pdbx_seq_one_letter_code
_entity_poly.pdbx_strand_id
1 'polypeptide(L)'
;MSLHKRLENNAGLLVFGILVVSSIGGLVQIIPSLTQESLKTPIGNTQVYGALELVGRDIYVREGCSVCHSQQIRPLLAEVKRYGPYSRAGEFVYDRPFLWGSKRTGPDLHRIGGKYSDTWQKVHLINPRSVVENSIMPGYPWLAVRPASSTGNIQANLRALQRLGDPYTDADILEAPAKLEGLMEVDALVAYLQQLGTGFDNSMADNHGAEH
;
A
#
# COMPACT_ATOMS: atom_id res chain seq x y z
N MET A 1 51.22 -15.03 -11.26
CA MET A 1 49.91 -15.58 -11.70
C MET A 1 48.88 -14.48 -11.56
N SER A 2 48.21 -14.09 -12.65
CA SER A 2 47.19 -13.02 -12.64
C SER A 2 46.07 -13.33 -11.63
N LEU A 3 45.52 -12.30 -10.98
CA LEU A 3 44.40 -12.40 -10.03
C LEU A 3 43.22 -13.15 -10.65
N HIS A 4 42.96 -12.90 -11.93
CA HIS A 4 41.92 -13.56 -12.70
C HIS A 4 42.13 -15.09 -12.77
N LYS A 5 43.35 -15.51 -13.14
CA LYS A 5 43.72 -16.93 -13.21
C LYS A 5 43.71 -17.64 -11.84
N ARG A 6 43.85 -16.90 -10.73
CA ARG A 6 43.73 -17.44 -9.36
C ARG A 6 42.27 -17.64 -8.95
N LEU A 7 41.37 -16.74 -9.37
CA LEU A 7 39.93 -16.85 -9.14
C LEU A 7 39.30 -17.97 -9.97
N GLU A 8 39.65 -18.09 -11.25
CA GLU A 8 39.12 -19.12 -12.14
C GLU A 8 39.50 -20.55 -11.72
N ASN A 9 40.71 -20.72 -11.17
CA ASN A 9 41.19 -22.04 -10.74
C ASN A 9 40.72 -22.44 -9.33
N ASN A 10 39.98 -21.59 -8.62
CA ASN A 10 39.49 -21.87 -7.27
C ASN A 10 38.00 -21.52 -7.15
N ALA A 11 37.15 -22.53 -7.19
CA ALA A 11 35.69 -22.37 -7.10
C ALA A 11 35.23 -21.62 -5.83
N GLY A 12 35.91 -21.81 -4.70
CA GLY A 12 35.57 -21.11 -3.45
C GLY A 12 35.86 -19.60 -3.54
N LEU A 13 37.00 -19.22 -4.11
CA LEU A 13 37.34 -17.81 -4.35
C LEU A 13 36.40 -17.17 -5.38
N LEU A 14 35.99 -17.92 -6.41
CA LEU A 14 35.04 -17.44 -7.42
C LEU A 14 33.66 -17.17 -6.80
N VAL A 15 33.11 -18.12 -6.04
CA VAL A 15 31.82 -17.96 -5.34
C VAL A 15 31.88 -16.78 -4.36
N PHE A 16 32.95 -16.67 -3.57
CA PHE A 16 33.14 -15.54 -2.67
C PHE A 16 33.17 -14.20 -3.42
N GLY A 17 33.90 -14.13 -4.54
CA GLY A 17 33.95 -12.93 -5.38
C GLY A 17 32.58 -12.53 -5.93
N ILE A 18 31.77 -13.49 -6.40
CA ILE A 18 30.41 -13.24 -6.88
C ILE A 18 29.52 -12.69 -5.77
N LEU A 19 29.58 -13.25 -4.57
CA LEU A 19 28.79 -12.79 -3.42
C LEU A 19 29.16 -11.36 -3.04
N VAL A 20 30.46 -11.05 -2.97
CA VAL A 20 30.94 -9.69 -2.67
C VAL A 20 30.43 -8.72 -3.72
N VAL A 21 30.68 -8.96 -5.01
CA VAL A 21 30.28 -8.02 -6.08
C VAL A 21 28.76 -7.85 -6.16
N SER A 22 28.00 -8.94 -6.06
CA SER A 22 26.53 -8.90 -6.11
C SER A 22 25.92 -8.16 -4.92
N SER A 23 26.54 -8.26 -3.73
CA SER A 23 26.03 -7.59 -2.53
C SER A 23 26.20 -6.07 -2.53
N ILE A 24 27.18 -5.53 -3.26
CA ILE A 24 27.46 -4.08 -3.29
C ILE A 24 26.22 -3.30 -3.74
N GLY A 25 25.52 -3.76 -4.77
CA GLY A 25 24.31 -3.09 -5.28
C GLY A 25 23.20 -3.01 -4.22
N GLY A 26 22.96 -4.11 -3.51
CA GLY A 26 21.97 -4.16 -2.42
C GLY A 26 22.34 -3.26 -1.26
N LEU A 27 23.61 -3.26 -0.84
CA LEU A 27 24.10 -2.42 0.26
C LEU A 27 23.96 -0.93 -0.07
N VAL A 28 24.37 -0.52 -1.28
CA VAL A 28 24.33 0.90 -1.71
C VAL A 28 22.90 1.42 -1.85
N GLN A 29 21.93 0.57 -2.24
CA GLN A 29 20.54 1.00 -2.40
C GLN A 29 19.73 0.94 -1.10
N ILE A 30 19.90 -0.13 -0.31
CA ILE A 30 19.05 -0.39 0.87
C ILE A 30 19.53 0.41 2.08
N ILE A 31 20.83 0.43 2.38
CA ILE A 31 21.35 1.03 3.63
C ILE A 31 21.00 2.52 3.74
N PRO A 32 21.21 3.36 2.71
CA PRO A 32 20.83 4.77 2.79
C PRO A 32 19.33 4.99 2.97
N SER A 33 18.51 4.13 2.34
CA SER A 33 17.05 4.19 2.46
C SER A 33 16.59 3.91 3.90
N LEU A 34 17.30 3.04 4.64
CA LEU A 34 16.99 2.74 6.04
C LEU A 34 17.27 3.89 7.00
N THR A 35 18.04 4.90 6.61
CA THR A 35 18.33 6.08 7.44
C THR A 35 17.70 7.37 6.91
N GLN A 36 17.01 7.30 5.77
CA GLN A 36 16.38 8.45 5.14
C GLN A 36 15.10 8.86 5.86
N GLU A 37 15.10 10.06 6.43
CA GLU A 37 13.99 10.57 7.25
C GLU A 37 12.69 10.71 6.47
N SER A 38 12.78 11.17 5.21
CA SER A 38 11.60 11.35 4.33
C SER A 38 10.85 10.05 4.01
N LEU A 39 11.44 8.87 4.30
CA LEU A 39 10.81 7.57 4.12
C LEU A 39 10.17 7.03 5.42
N LYS A 40 10.41 7.70 6.56
CA LYS A 40 9.94 7.29 7.89
C LYS A 40 8.95 8.26 8.51
N THR A 41 8.99 9.53 8.12
CA THR A 41 8.11 10.56 8.67
C THR A 41 6.76 10.55 7.95
N PRO A 42 5.64 10.30 8.66
CA PRO A 42 4.32 10.50 8.08
C PRO A 42 4.15 11.99 7.72
N ILE A 43 3.38 12.26 6.67
CA ILE A 43 3.07 13.64 6.24
C ILE A 43 1.60 13.97 6.49
N GLY A 44 1.31 15.26 6.67
CA GLY A 44 -0.06 15.76 6.78
C GLY A 44 -0.88 15.00 7.83
N ASN A 45 -1.96 14.39 7.37
CA ASN A 45 -2.90 13.62 8.17
C ASN A 45 -2.67 12.10 8.08
N THR A 46 -1.50 11.65 7.61
CA THR A 46 -1.19 10.22 7.54
C THR A 46 -1.17 9.61 8.94
N GLN A 47 -2.11 8.71 9.19
CA GLN A 47 -2.27 7.94 10.43
C GLN A 47 -2.25 6.45 10.12
N VAL A 48 -2.06 5.63 11.15
CA VAL A 48 -2.25 4.18 11.05
C VAL A 48 -3.69 3.84 10.67
N TYR A 49 -3.88 2.71 9.99
CA TYR A 49 -5.21 2.21 9.63
C TYR A 49 -5.98 1.76 10.87
N GLY A 50 -7.27 2.08 10.95
CA GLY A 50 -8.13 1.45 11.94
C GLY A 50 -8.31 -0.04 11.65
N ALA A 51 -8.94 -0.75 12.60
CA ALA A 51 -9.14 -2.20 12.47
C ALA A 51 -9.92 -2.58 11.19
N LEU A 52 -10.93 -1.78 10.85
CA LEU A 52 -11.77 -2.03 9.67
C LEU A 52 -11.01 -1.76 8.37
N GLU A 53 -10.29 -0.64 8.29
CA GLU A 53 -9.48 -0.28 7.12
C GLU A 53 -8.33 -1.28 6.93
N LEU A 54 -7.71 -1.75 8.02
CA LEU A 54 -6.65 -2.75 7.95
C LEU A 54 -7.17 -4.09 7.41
N VAL A 55 -8.34 -4.54 7.86
CA VAL A 55 -9.00 -5.72 7.26
C VAL A 55 -9.33 -5.47 5.79
N GLY A 56 -9.83 -4.29 5.44
CA GLY A 56 -10.10 -3.91 4.06
C GLY A 56 -8.86 -3.96 3.17
N ARG A 57 -7.73 -3.52 3.71
CA ARG A 57 -6.42 -3.59 3.05
C ARG A 57 -5.97 -5.04 2.86
N ASP A 58 -6.14 -5.89 3.86
CA ASP A 58 -5.82 -7.32 3.76
C ASP A 58 -6.70 -8.01 2.70
N ILE A 59 -7.97 -7.62 2.59
CA ILE A 59 -8.88 -8.06 1.52
C ILE A 59 -8.39 -7.56 0.15
N TYR A 60 -8.00 -6.29 0.04
CA TYR A 60 -7.45 -5.72 -1.18
C TYR A 60 -6.23 -6.50 -1.69
N VAL A 61 -5.36 -6.95 -0.77
CA VAL A 61 -4.23 -7.83 -1.08
C VAL A 61 -4.70 -9.23 -1.46
N ARG A 62 -5.59 -9.83 -0.67
CA ARG A 62 -6.13 -11.19 -0.89
C ARG A 62 -6.81 -11.34 -2.26
N GLU A 63 -7.52 -10.31 -2.70
CA GLU A 63 -8.24 -10.27 -3.98
C GLU A 63 -7.35 -9.87 -5.17
N GLY A 64 -6.08 -9.54 -4.92
CA GLY A 64 -5.12 -9.19 -5.98
C GLY A 64 -5.41 -7.86 -6.67
N CYS A 65 -6.10 -6.92 -6.00
CA CYS A 65 -6.48 -5.64 -6.60
C CYS A 65 -5.25 -4.85 -7.10
N SER A 66 -4.11 -4.97 -6.41
CA SER A 66 -2.83 -4.34 -6.77
C SER A 66 -2.24 -4.83 -8.11
N VAL A 67 -2.72 -5.95 -8.66
CA VAL A 67 -2.32 -6.45 -9.99
C VAL A 67 -2.92 -5.61 -11.11
N CYS A 68 -4.07 -4.97 -10.85
CA CYS A 68 -4.77 -4.14 -11.82
C CYS A 68 -4.71 -2.64 -11.50
N HIS A 69 -4.56 -2.29 -10.24
CA HIS A 69 -4.62 -0.93 -9.74
C HIS A 69 -3.32 -0.54 -9.04
N SER A 70 -2.73 0.56 -9.48
CA SER A 70 -1.63 1.20 -8.77
C SER A 70 -2.16 2.10 -7.65
N GLN A 71 -1.30 2.34 -6.67
CA GLN A 71 -1.52 3.33 -5.62
C GLN A 71 -0.30 4.25 -5.53
N GLN A 72 0.15 4.74 -6.69
CA GLN A 72 1.28 5.63 -6.81
C GLN A 72 1.12 6.54 -8.03
N ILE A 73 0.66 7.76 -7.78
CA ILE A 73 0.53 8.81 -8.79
C ILE A 73 1.90 9.42 -9.04
N ARG A 74 2.36 9.38 -10.29
CA ARG A 74 3.67 9.91 -10.67
C ARG A 74 3.62 11.43 -10.82
N PRO A 75 4.75 12.15 -10.64
CA PRO A 75 4.82 13.61 -10.79
C PRO A 75 4.84 14.03 -12.26
N LEU A 76 3.83 13.62 -13.02
CA LEU A 76 3.61 13.98 -14.42
C LEU A 76 2.31 14.79 -14.51
N LEU A 77 2.33 15.90 -15.26
CA LEU A 77 1.16 16.79 -15.39
C LEU A 77 -0.12 16.03 -15.79
N ALA A 78 -0.01 15.08 -16.72
CA ALA A 78 -1.14 14.27 -17.16
C ALA A 78 -1.70 13.36 -16.06
N GLU A 79 -0.86 12.83 -15.18
CA GLU A 79 -1.32 12.04 -14.03
C GLU A 79 -1.94 12.91 -12.96
N VAL A 80 -1.32 14.05 -12.67
CA VAL A 80 -1.85 14.98 -11.67
C VAL A 80 -3.23 15.49 -12.07
N LYS A 81 -3.41 15.85 -13.35
CA LYS A 81 -4.73 16.24 -13.88
C LYS A 81 -5.77 15.13 -13.82
N ARG A 82 -5.36 13.86 -13.90
CA ARG A 82 -6.28 12.71 -13.96
C ARG A 82 -6.65 12.18 -12.57
N TYR A 83 -5.68 12.08 -11.68
CA TYR A 83 -5.82 11.39 -10.40
C TYR A 83 -5.70 12.32 -9.20
N GLY A 84 -5.20 13.55 -9.35
CA GLY A 84 -4.93 14.48 -8.26
C GLY A 84 -3.44 14.54 -7.90
N PRO A 85 -3.08 15.18 -6.78
CA PRO A 85 -1.69 15.40 -6.38
C PRO A 85 -0.85 14.12 -6.40
N TYR A 86 0.39 14.23 -6.89
CA TYR A 86 1.33 13.10 -6.95
C TYR A 86 1.60 12.52 -5.56
N SER A 87 1.89 11.22 -5.50
CA SER A 87 2.11 10.52 -4.24
C SER A 87 3.46 10.90 -3.62
N ARG A 88 3.48 11.06 -2.30
CA ARG A 88 4.68 11.35 -1.50
C ARG A 88 5.06 10.16 -0.63
N ALA A 89 6.36 9.99 -0.37
CA ALA A 89 6.86 8.84 0.38
C ALA A 89 6.24 8.72 1.79
N GLY A 90 6.04 9.86 2.47
CA GLY A 90 5.46 9.90 3.82
C GLY A 90 4.02 9.37 3.91
N GLU A 91 3.30 9.23 2.80
CA GLU A 91 1.94 8.69 2.79
C GLU A 91 1.93 7.15 2.94
N PHE A 92 3.06 6.50 2.66
CA PHE A 92 3.20 5.05 2.65
C PHE A 92 3.92 4.50 3.89
N VAL A 93 4.20 5.35 4.89
CA VAL A 93 5.01 4.97 6.07
C VAL A 93 4.42 3.78 6.82
N TYR A 94 3.09 3.68 6.86
CA TYR A 94 2.37 2.60 7.53
C TYR A 94 1.99 1.43 6.60
N ASP A 95 2.38 1.48 5.32
CA ASP A 95 2.02 0.44 4.35
C ASP A 95 3.01 -0.73 4.39
N ARG A 96 2.58 -1.82 5.03
CA ARG A 96 3.35 -3.07 5.09
C ARG A 96 2.55 -4.25 4.53
N PRO A 97 2.96 -4.85 3.39
CA PRO A 97 3.92 -4.33 2.40
C PRO A 97 3.34 -3.17 1.58
N PHE A 98 4.16 -2.32 0.96
CA PHE A 98 3.68 -1.25 0.09
C PHE A 98 2.81 -1.77 -1.07
N LEU A 99 1.82 -0.97 -1.52
CA LEU A 99 0.85 -1.35 -2.57
C LEU A 99 0.88 -0.43 -3.80
N TRP A 100 2.05 0.14 -4.11
CA TRP A 100 2.25 1.09 -5.21
C TRP A 100 1.78 0.58 -6.58
N GLY A 101 1.78 -0.74 -6.78
CA GLY A 101 1.38 -1.41 -8.01
C GLY A 101 2.43 -1.29 -9.11
N SER A 102 2.44 -2.26 -10.03
CA SER A 102 3.39 -2.32 -11.16
C SER A 102 2.70 -2.27 -12.53
N LYS A 103 1.37 -2.30 -12.54
CA LYS A 103 0.52 -2.31 -13.75
C LYS A 103 -0.74 -1.50 -13.51
N ARG A 104 -1.28 -0.92 -14.60
CA ARG A 104 -2.55 -0.20 -14.62
C ARG A 104 -3.47 -0.80 -15.69
N THR A 105 -4.21 -1.83 -15.29
CA THR A 105 -5.35 -2.34 -16.06
C THR A 105 -6.59 -1.48 -15.75
N GLY A 106 -6.75 -1.12 -14.47
CA GLY A 106 -7.68 -0.09 -14.00
C GLY A 106 -6.96 1.22 -13.65
N PRO A 107 -7.72 2.26 -13.23
CA PRO A 107 -7.16 3.53 -12.79
C PRO A 107 -6.31 3.39 -11.52
N ASP A 108 -5.44 4.38 -11.27
CA ASP A 108 -4.76 4.53 -9.99
C ASP A 108 -5.79 4.87 -8.88
N LEU A 109 -5.60 4.28 -7.70
CA LEU A 109 -6.53 4.39 -6.57
C LEU A 109 -6.02 5.25 -5.42
N HIS A 110 -4.80 5.80 -5.48
CA HIS A 110 -4.18 6.48 -4.34
C HIS A 110 -4.95 7.72 -3.83
N ARG A 111 -5.84 8.28 -4.65
CA ARG A 111 -6.68 9.47 -4.34
C ARG A 111 -8.16 9.18 -4.54
N ILE A 112 -8.60 7.94 -4.30
CA ILE A 112 -10.02 7.58 -4.49
C ILE A 112 -10.89 7.94 -3.27
N GLY A 113 -10.29 8.22 -2.11
CA GLY A 113 -11.01 8.63 -0.91
C GLY A 113 -11.92 9.83 -1.15
N GLY A 114 -13.20 9.69 -0.81
CA GLY A 114 -14.24 10.70 -1.01
C GLY A 114 -14.68 10.94 -2.47
N LYS A 115 -14.04 10.30 -3.46
CA LYS A 115 -14.36 10.50 -4.89
C LYS A 115 -15.68 9.83 -5.30
N TYR A 116 -15.99 8.69 -4.67
CA TYR A 116 -17.23 7.94 -4.90
C TYR A 116 -17.90 7.63 -3.56
N SER A 117 -19.23 7.56 -3.55
CA SER A 117 -19.97 7.17 -2.36
C SER A 117 -19.73 5.69 -2.02
N ASP A 118 -19.90 5.33 -0.75
CA ASP A 118 -19.77 3.95 -0.28
C ASP A 118 -20.74 3.02 -1.02
N THR A 119 -21.96 3.49 -1.30
CA THR A 119 -22.93 2.74 -2.10
C THR A 119 -22.43 2.49 -3.51
N TRP A 120 -21.84 3.50 -4.17
CA TRP A 120 -21.25 3.31 -5.50
C TRP A 120 -20.12 2.28 -5.46
N GLN A 121 -19.23 2.38 -4.46
CA GLN A 121 -18.11 1.43 -4.30
C GLN A 121 -18.61 0.00 -4.09
N LYS A 122 -19.61 -0.19 -3.22
CA LYS A 122 -20.24 -1.51 -2.98
C LYS A 122 -20.84 -2.09 -4.26
N VAL A 123 -21.63 -1.31 -4.99
CA VAL A 123 -22.25 -1.76 -6.25
C VAL A 123 -21.18 -2.07 -7.31
N HIS A 124 -20.17 -1.20 -7.42
CA HIS A 124 -19.05 -1.40 -8.33
C HIS A 124 -18.28 -2.68 -8.00
N LEU A 125 -17.96 -2.95 -6.74
CA LEU A 125 -17.26 -4.17 -6.32
C LEU A 125 -18.08 -5.43 -6.61
N ILE A 126 -19.39 -5.41 -6.36
CA ILE A 126 -20.28 -6.57 -6.60
C ILE A 126 -20.42 -6.85 -8.10
N ASN A 127 -20.71 -5.81 -8.88
CA ASN A 127 -20.87 -5.92 -10.33
C ASN A 127 -20.39 -4.63 -11.02
N PRO A 128 -19.10 -4.57 -11.44
CA PRO A 128 -18.55 -3.37 -12.05
C PRO A 128 -19.31 -2.89 -13.29
N ARG A 129 -19.89 -3.81 -14.07
CA ARG A 129 -20.63 -3.50 -15.30
C ARG A 129 -21.97 -2.83 -15.06
N SER A 130 -22.51 -2.91 -13.84
CA SER A 130 -23.77 -2.25 -13.49
C SER A 130 -23.65 -0.73 -13.38
N VAL A 131 -22.44 -0.23 -13.13
CA VAL A 131 -22.15 1.21 -12.98
C VAL A 131 -21.12 1.72 -13.98
N VAL A 132 -20.31 0.83 -14.56
CA VAL A 132 -19.34 1.11 -15.62
C VAL A 132 -19.48 0.03 -16.69
N GLU A 133 -20.33 0.27 -17.69
CA GLU A 133 -20.73 -0.70 -18.73
C GLU A 133 -19.54 -1.46 -19.35
N ASN A 134 -18.47 -0.74 -19.70
CA ASN A 134 -17.28 -1.30 -20.36
C ASN A 134 -16.18 -1.73 -19.37
N SER A 135 -16.50 -1.95 -18.10
CA SER A 135 -15.50 -2.37 -17.11
C SER A 135 -14.96 -3.77 -17.39
N ILE A 136 -13.64 -3.93 -17.32
CA ILE A 136 -12.96 -5.23 -17.38
C ILE A 136 -12.62 -5.79 -15.99
N MET A 137 -12.90 -5.05 -14.91
CA MET A 137 -12.66 -5.49 -13.52
C MET A 137 -13.55 -6.70 -13.16
N PRO A 138 -13.04 -7.78 -12.54
CA PRO A 138 -13.88 -8.87 -12.06
C PRO A 138 -14.95 -8.41 -11.06
N GLY A 139 -16.08 -9.12 -10.98
CA GLY A 139 -17.06 -8.90 -9.91
C GLY A 139 -16.68 -9.68 -8.66
N TYR A 140 -16.87 -9.09 -7.49
CA TYR A 140 -16.55 -9.64 -6.16
C TYR A 140 -17.80 -9.78 -5.27
N PRO A 141 -18.87 -10.46 -5.73
CA PRO A 141 -20.14 -10.52 -4.98
C PRO A 141 -20.01 -11.22 -3.62
N TRP A 142 -19.02 -12.09 -3.43
CA TRP A 142 -18.79 -12.78 -2.15
C TRP A 142 -18.42 -11.83 -1.02
N LEU A 143 -17.85 -10.65 -1.32
CA LEU A 143 -17.50 -9.66 -0.30
C LEU A 143 -18.75 -9.14 0.43
N ALA A 144 -19.93 -9.20 -0.21
CA ALA A 144 -21.19 -8.73 0.37
C ALA A 144 -21.81 -9.72 1.36
N VAL A 145 -21.32 -10.97 1.41
CA VAL A 145 -21.92 -12.04 2.24
C VAL A 145 -20.92 -12.67 3.22
N ARG A 146 -19.63 -12.35 3.09
CA ARG A 146 -18.59 -12.81 4.02
C ARG A 146 -18.42 -11.80 5.15
N PRO A 147 -18.45 -12.22 6.43
CA PRO A 147 -18.20 -11.32 7.56
C PRO A 147 -16.76 -10.81 7.57
N ALA A 148 -16.56 -9.52 7.83
CA ALA A 148 -15.23 -8.92 7.98
C ALA A 148 -14.45 -9.52 9.16
N SER A 149 -15.14 -9.91 10.22
CA SER A 149 -14.56 -10.59 11.39
C SER A 149 -13.96 -11.96 11.08
N SER A 150 -14.30 -12.56 9.94
CA SER A 150 -13.73 -13.83 9.49
C SER A 150 -12.42 -13.67 8.72
N THR A 151 -12.02 -12.43 8.43
CA THR A 151 -10.81 -12.14 7.64
C THR A 151 -9.57 -12.06 8.54
N GLY A 152 -8.93 -13.22 8.74
CA GLY A 152 -7.68 -13.31 9.49
C GLY A 152 -7.85 -13.07 10.98
N ASN A 153 -6.78 -12.64 11.66
CA ASN A 153 -6.82 -12.32 13.09
C ASN A 153 -6.35 -10.88 13.28
N ILE A 154 -7.32 -9.96 13.39
CA ILE A 154 -7.04 -8.53 13.47
C ILE A 154 -6.15 -8.16 14.67
N GLN A 155 -6.32 -8.82 15.81
CA GLN A 155 -5.50 -8.55 16.99
C GLN A 155 -4.05 -9.00 16.76
N ALA A 156 -3.84 -10.14 16.13
CA ALA A 156 -2.51 -10.62 15.77
C ALA A 156 -1.84 -9.69 14.74
N ASN A 157 -2.59 -9.20 13.75
CA ASN A 157 -2.10 -8.27 12.73
C ASN A 157 -1.68 -6.94 13.36
N LEU A 158 -2.52 -6.33 14.20
CA LEU A 158 -2.20 -5.10 14.91
C LEU A 158 -1.00 -5.27 15.85
N ARG A 159 -0.90 -6.39 16.58
CA ARG A 159 0.30 -6.71 17.40
C ARG A 159 1.56 -6.85 16.56
N ALA A 160 1.46 -7.42 15.35
CA ALA A 160 2.60 -7.53 14.45
C ALA A 160 3.06 -6.15 13.96
N LEU A 161 2.12 -5.28 13.56
CA LEU A 161 2.43 -3.91 13.14
C LEU A 161 2.99 -3.06 14.30
N GLN A 162 2.43 -3.21 15.50
CA GLN A 162 2.96 -2.57 16.71
C GLN A 162 4.43 -2.96 16.96
N ARG A 163 4.79 -4.24 16.81
CA ARG A 163 6.20 -4.71 16.91
C ARG A 163 7.09 -4.15 15.80
N LEU A 164 6.53 -3.82 14.64
CA LEU A 164 7.24 -3.19 13.53
C LEU A 164 7.35 -1.66 13.67
N GLY A 165 6.87 -1.10 14.77
CA GLY A 165 6.99 0.31 15.13
C GLY A 165 5.76 1.16 14.83
N ASP A 166 4.64 0.57 14.41
CA ASP A 166 3.42 1.34 14.20
C ASP A 166 2.79 1.75 15.54
N PRO A 167 2.28 2.99 15.67
CA PRO A 167 1.82 3.56 16.93
C PRO A 167 0.45 3.02 17.40
N TYR A 168 0.19 1.72 17.31
CA TYR A 168 -1.00 1.09 17.87
C TYR A 168 -0.90 0.93 19.39
N THR A 169 -1.97 1.25 20.10
CA THR A 169 -2.10 1.03 21.54
C THR A 169 -2.64 -0.37 21.85
N ASP A 170 -2.45 -0.83 23.09
CA ASP A 170 -3.07 -2.08 23.56
C ASP A 170 -4.60 -2.00 23.56
N ALA A 171 -5.16 -0.80 23.74
CA ALA A 171 -6.60 -0.55 23.62
C ALA A 171 -7.07 -0.75 22.17
N ASP A 172 -6.35 -0.22 21.18
CA ASP A 172 -6.68 -0.45 19.76
C ASP A 172 -6.75 -1.93 19.42
N ILE A 173 -5.80 -2.72 19.94
CA ILE A 173 -5.73 -4.17 19.73
C ILE A 173 -6.90 -4.88 20.43
N LEU A 174 -7.23 -4.48 21.66
CA LEU A 174 -8.29 -5.11 22.45
C LEU A 174 -9.68 -4.85 21.83
N GLU A 175 -9.92 -3.64 21.36
CA GLU A 175 -11.19 -3.20 20.79
C GLU A 175 -11.38 -3.60 19.33
N ALA A 176 -10.31 -3.98 18.62
CA ALA A 176 -10.35 -4.26 17.20
C ALA A 176 -11.42 -5.29 16.75
N PRO A 177 -11.67 -6.41 17.46
CA PRO A 177 -12.71 -7.36 17.06
C PRO A 177 -14.11 -6.73 17.05
N ALA A 178 -14.43 -5.90 18.05
CA ALA A 178 -15.72 -5.23 18.15
C ALA A 178 -15.96 -4.27 16.98
N LYS A 179 -14.90 -3.65 16.44
CA LYS A 179 -14.96 -2.77 15.26
C LYS A 179 -15.33 -3.53 13.97
N LEU A 180 -15.34 -4.86 13.97
CA LEU A 180 -15.68 -5.70 12.81
C LEU A 180 -17.05 -6.38 12.93
N GLU A 181 -17.70 -6.30 14.10
CA GLU A 181 -18.95 -7.00 14.36
C GLU A 181 -20.08 -6.52 13.44
N GLY A 182 -20.78 -7.47 12.81
CA GLY A 182 -21.90 -7.18 11.91
C GLY A 182 -21.51 -6.61 10.54
N LEU A 183 -20.23 -6.33 10.29
CA LEU A 183 -19.73 -5.80 9.02
C LEU A 183 -19.34 -6.93 8.07
N MET A 184 -19.49 -6.68 6.78
CA MET A 184 -19.08 -7.58 5.71
C MET A 184 -17.72 -7.18 5.12
N GLU A 185 -17.07 -8.10 4.42
CA GLU A 185 -15.79 -7.83 3.74
C GLU A 185 -15.88 -6.63 2.78
N VAL A 186 -17.04 -6.41 2.15
CA VAL A 186 -17.27 -5.25 1.27
C VAL A 186 -17.24 -3.94 2.05
N ASP A 187 -17.72 -3.92 3.30
CA ASP A 187 -17.68 -2.72 4.15
C ASP A 187 -16.23 -2.39 4.53
N ALA A 188 -15.46 -3.41 4.90
CA ALA A 188 -14.04 -3.26 5.21
C ALA A 188 -13.25 -2.75 4.00
N LEU A 189 -13.44 -3.36 2.82
CA LEU A 189 -12.75 -2.94 1.60
C LEU A 189 -13.13 -1.50 1.22
N VAL A 190 -14.40 -1.11 1.36
CA VAL A 190 -14.83 0.27 1.11
C VAL A 190 -14.18 1.23 2.11
N ALA A 191 -14.14 0.90 3.41
CA ALA A 191 -13.47 1.72 4.41
C ALA A 191 -11.99 1.95 4.07
N TYR A 192 -11.28 0.89 3.65
CA TYR A 192 -9.91 1.02 3.16
C TYR A 192 -9.81 1.96 1.95
N LEU A 193 -10.66 1.77 0.94
CA LEU A 193 -10.66 2.63 -0.26
C LEU A 193 -10.96 4.10 0.08
N GLN A 194 -11.84 4.36 1.04
CA GLN A 194 -12.16 5.72 1.48
C GLN A 194 -11.00 6.40 2.21
N GLN A 195 -10.10 5.63 2.83
CA GLN A 195 -8.90 6.15 3.48
C GLN A 195 -7.81 6.54 2.47
N LEU A 196 -7.87 6.06 1.22
CA LEU A 196 -6.81 6.31 0.25
C LEU A 196 -6.73 7.77 -0.18
N GLY A 197 -5.62 8.40 0.21
CA GLY A 197 -5.27 9.76 -0.15
C GLY A 197 -5.74 10.83 0.83
N THR A 198 -6.43 10.46 1.92
CA THR A 198 -6.89 11.38 2.97
C THR A 198 -5.75 11.90 3.86
N GLY A 199 -4.61 11.20 3.88
CA GLY A 199 -3.40 11.65 4.56
C GLY A 199 -2.75 12.89 3.92
N PHE A 200 -3.06 13.17 2.65
CA PHE A 200 -2.53 14.33 1.96
C PHE A 200 -3.29 15.61 2.36
N ASP A 201 -2.53 16.60 2.83
CA ASP A 201 -3.03 17.95 3.08
C ASP A 201 -2.73 18.85 1.87
N ASN A 202 -3.78 19.46 1.31
CA ASN A 202 -3.67 20.41 0.20
C ASN A 202 -2.82 21.64 0.55
N SER A 203 -2.70 22.01 1.83
CA SER A 203 -1.80 23.08 2.28
C SER A 203 -0.32 22.79 1.98
N MET A 204 0.03 21.52 1.77
CA MET A 204 1.39 21.10 1.43
C MET A 204 1.69 21.12 -0.08
N ALA A 205 0.69 21.38 -0.93
CA ALA A 205 0.89 21.47 -2.38
C ALA A 205 1.65 22.76 -2.78
N ASP A 206 1.50 23.82 -1.99
CA ASP A 206 1.97 25.17 -2.36
C ASP A 206 3.44 25.45 -1.96
N ASN A 207 4.04 24.63 -1.09
CA ASN A 207 5.39 24.88 -0.54
C ASN A 207 6.56 24.31 -1.36
N HIS A 208 6.31 23.62 -2.48
CA HIS A 208 7.40 23.01 -3.28
C HIS A 208 7.52 23.55 -4.70
N GLY A 209 6.88 24.69 -5.00
CA GLY A 209 7.08 25.44 -6.24
C GLY A 209 8.26 26.42 -6.22
N ALA A 210 9.04 26.48 -5.13
CA ALA A 210 10.01 27.56 -4.87
C ALA A 210 11.48 27.13 -4.73
N GLU A 211 11.83 25.85 -4.96
CA GLU A 211 13.24 25.42 -4.90
C GLU A 211 13.62 24.57 -6.12
N HIS A 212 13.98 25.28 -7.19
CA HIS A 212 14.87 24.83 -8.26
C HIS A 212 15.90 25.93 -8.53
#